data_AF-A0A821RVY6-F1
#
_entry.id   AF-A0A821RVY6-F1
#
_cell.length_a   1.000
_cell.length_b   1.000
_cell.length_c   1.000
_cell.angle_alpha   90.00
_cell.angle_beta   90.00
_cell.angle_gamma   90.00
#
_symmetry.space_group_name_H-M   'P 1'
#
loop_
_entity.id
_entity.type
_entity.pdbx_description
1 polymer ?
#
loop_
_entity_poly.entity_id
_entity_poly.type
_entity_poly.pdbx_seq_one_letter_code
_entity_poly.pdbx_strand_id
1 'polypeptide(L)'
;MPSSQKKSDRRRRPGFTYENIRHQLVVSNGCISNIAKKEKLKLPLENRPGQGRKKSTTSKEDRRLLNLIRNDRGKSSRQLASELNSSNGKSISPRTVR
;
A
#
# COMPACT_ATOMS: atom_id res chain seq x y z
N MET A 1 -6.57 -38.06 -33.30
CA MET A 1 -5.30 -37.41 -32.89
C MET A 1 -4.68 -36.77 -34.13
N PRO A 2 -4.16 -35.53 -34.12
CA PRO A 2 -4.45 -34.33 -33.32
C PRO A 2 -4.84 -33.12 -34.24
N SER A 3 -5.89 -32.36 -33.94
CA SER A 3 -5.82 -31.00 -33.37
C SER A 3 -4.69 -30.07 -33.85
N SER A 4 -5.05 -28.99 -34.56
CA SER A 4 -4.36 -27.70 -34.44
C SER A 4 -5.23 -26.55 -34.91
N GLN A 5 -6.00 -26.00 -33.99
CA GLN A 5 -6.61 -24.67 -34.10
C GLN A 5 -5.48 -23.63 -34.22
N LYS A 6 -5.23 -23.11 -35.42
CA LYS A 6 -4.46 -21.87 -35.58
C LYS A 6 -5.36 -20.69 -35.19
N LYS A 7 -5.32 -20.31 -33.90
CA LYS A 7 -5.77 -18.98 -33.46
C LYS A 7 -4.78 -17.95 -34.01
N SER A 8 -5.12 -17.39 -35.16
CA SER A 8 -4.43 -16.25 -35.74
C SER A 8 -4.71 -14.97 -34.93
N ASP A 9 -3.61 -14.29 -34.64
CA ASP A 9 -3.46 -12.84 -34.69
C ASP A 9 -4.03 -11.97 -33.56
N ARG A 10 -3.24 -11.85 -32.47
CA ARG A 10 -3.11 -10.57 -31.76
C ARG A 10 -1.79 -9.95 -32.22
N ARG A 11 -1.88 -8.97 -33.11
CA ARG A 11 -0.77 -8.19 -33.69
C ARG A 11 0.32 -7.87 -32.65
N ARG A 12 1.34 -8.73 -32.54
CA ARG A 12 2.61 -8.37 -31.92
C ARG A 12 3.34 -7.56 -32.98
N ARG A 13 3.36 -6.23 -32.87
CA ARG A 13 4.21 -5.41 -33.73
C ARG A 13 5.64 -5.95 -33.62
N PRO A 14 6.26 -6.43 -34.70
CA PRO A 14 7.64 -6.88 -34.66
C PRO A 14 8.51 -5.68 -34.25
N GLY A 15 9.28 -5.81 -33.16
CA GLY A 15 10.19 -4.78 -32.69
C GLY A 15 9.92 -4.21 -31.28
N PHE A 16 8.73 -4.43 -30.69
CA PHE A 16 8.42 -3.96 -29.33
C PHE A 16 8.46 -5.10 -28.31
N THR A 17 9.59 -5.81 -28.25
CA THR A 17 9.87 -6.72 -27.14
C THR A 17 10.16 -5.91 -25.87
N TYR A 18 9.92 -6.48 -24.70
CA TYR A 18 10.25 -5.81 -23.44
C TYR A 18 11.76 -5.49 -23.35
N GLU A 19 12.62 -6.31 -23.93
CA GLU A 19 14.06 -6.02 -24.02
C GLU A 19 14.37 -4.78 -24.86
N ASN A 20 13.71 -4.59 -26.01
CA ASN A 20 13.94 -3.40 -26.83
C ASN A 20 13.46 -2.13 -26.12
N ILE A 21 12.30 -2.19 -25.46
CA ILE A 21 11.74 -1.08 -24.67
C ILE A 21 12.66 -0.76 -23.47
N ARG A 22 13.23 -1.78 -22.84
CA ARG A 22 14.18 -1.66 -21.74
C ARG A 22 15.42 -0.87 -22.16
N HIS A 23 16.03 -1.25 -23.28
CA HIS A 23 17.21 -0.57 -23.81
C HIS A 23 16.89 0.85 -24.27
N GLN A 24 15.74 1.07 -24.90
CA GLN A 24 15.32 2.38 -25.39
C GLN A 24 15.01 3.38 -24.27
N LEU A 25 14.36 2.93 -23.19
CA LEU A 25 13.92 3.79 -22.08
C LEU A 25 14.84 3.72 -20.85
N VAL A 26 15.89 2.90 -20.89
CA VAL A 26 16.84 2.67 -19.79
C VAL A 26 16.11 2.37 -18.46
N VAL A 27 15.14 1.46 -18.51
CA VAL A 27 14.35 1.01 -17.35
C VAL A 27 14.58 -0.47 -17.08
N SER A 28 14.17 -0.96 -15.91
CA SER A 28 14.27 -2.40 -15.62
C SER A 28 13.16 -3.21 -16.29
N ASN A 29 13.42 -4.48 -16.59
CA ASN A 29 12.40 -5.43 -17.08
C ASN A 29 11.22 -5.55 -16.11
N GLY A 30 11.47 -5.44 -14.80
CA GLY A 30 10.43 -5.42 -13.77
C GLY A 30 9.50 -4.21 -13.90
N CYS A 31 10.05 -3.03 -14.21
CA CYS A 31 9.27 -1.81 -14.46
C CYS A 31 8.31 -2.00 -15.64
N ILE A 32 8.81 -2.48 -16.77
CA ILE A 32 8.01 -2.71 -17.99
C ILE A 32 6.93 -3.76 -17.74
N SER A 33 7.27 -4.87 -17.08
CA SER A 33 6.30 -5.91 -16.71
C SER A 33 5.18 -5.36 -15.81
N ASN A 34 5.52 -4.51 -14.83
CA ASN A 34 4.55 -3.91 -13.93
C ASN A 34 3.63 -2.91 -14.65
N ILE A 35 4.17 -2.10 -15.57
CA ILE A 35 3.40 -1.17 -16.40
C ILE A 35 2.45 -1.95 -17.32
N ALA A 36 2.94 -2.97 -18.02
CA ALA A 36 2.11 -3.80 -18.90
C ALA A 36 0.98 -4.52 -18.14
N LYS A 37 1.24 -4.95 -16.88
CA LYS A 37 0.20 -5.50 -16.00
C LYS A 37 -0.84 -4.44 -15.63
N LYS A 38 -0.43 -3.22 -15.27
CA LYS A 38 -1.37 -2.12 -14.97
C LYS A 38 -2.24 -1.80 -16.18
N GLU A 39 -1.64 -1.70 -17.37
CA GLU A 39 -2.35 -1.43 -18.62
C GLU A 39 -3.38 -2.53 -18.93
N LYS A 40 -2.99 -3.81 -18.83
CA LYS A 40 -3.91 -4.95 -19.02
C LYS A 40 -5.08 -4.93 -18.05
N LEU A 41 -4.84 -4.50 -16.81
CA LEU A 41 -5.85 -4.38 -15.76
C LEU A 41 -6.63 -3.06 -15.82
N LYS A 42 -6.38 -2.19 -16.81
CA LYS A 42 -6.96 -0.84 -16.92
C LYS A 42 -6.80 -0.02 -15.63
N LEU A 43 -5.67 -0.21 -14.94
CA LEU A 43 -5.33 0.56 -13.74
C LEU A 43 -4.65 1.87 -14.13
N PRO A 44 -4.77 2.93 -13.31
CA PRO A 44 -4.01 4.17 -13.50
C PRO A 44 -2.51 3.89 -13.59
N LEU A 45 -1.87 4.45 -14.63
CA LEU A 45 -0.42 4.37 -14.82
C LEU A 45 0.35 5.35 -13.91
N GLU A 46 -0.37 6.25 -13.24
CA GLU A 46 0.19 7.19 -12.29
C GLU A 46 0.89 6.50 -11.11
N ASN A 47 1.90 7.19 -10.58
CA ASN A 47 2.55 6.82 -9.35
C ASN A 47 1.58 7.04 -8.20
N ARG A 48 1.23 5.98 -7.48
CA ARG A 48 0.40 6.11 -6.28
C ARG A 48 1.29 6.59 -5.12
N PRO A 49 0.83 7.57 -4.32
CA PRO A 49 1.55 7.93 -3.11
C PRO A 49 1.67 6.68 -2.23
N GLY A 50 2.84 6.52 -1.60
CA GLY A 50 3.12 5.38 -0.73
C GLY A 50 2.04 5.26 0.35
N GLN A 51 1.48 4.07 0.51
CA GLN A 51 0.51 3.78 1.56
C GLN A 51 1.24 3.51 2.87
N GLY A 52 1.90 4.53 3.43
CA GLY A 52 2.53 4.46 4.75
C GLY A 52 1.58 3.87 5.80
N ARG A 53 2.12 3.52 6.97
CA ARG A 53 1.36 2.82 8.03
C ARG A 53 0.01 3.51 8.29
N LYS A 54 -1.09 2.78 8.05
CA LYS A 54 -2.45 3.27 8.33
C LYS A 54 -2.56 3.64 9.81
N LYS A 55 -3.27 4.73 10.10
CA LYS A 55 -3.55 5.15 11.47
C LYS A 55 -4.39 4.08 12.17
N SER A 56 -3.94 3.68 13.35
CA SER A 56 -4.66 2.73 14.20
C SER A 56 -5.74 3.40 15.06
N THR A 57 -5.62 4.73 15.24
CA THR A 57 -6.51 5.54 16.06
C THR A 57 -7.36 6.47 15.18
N THR A 58 -8.52 6.83 15.71
CA THR A 58 -9.44 7.82 15.17
C THR A 58 -9.18 9.18 15.82
N SER A 59 -9.61 10.28 15.17
CA SER A 59 -9.39 11.63 15.72
C SER A 59 -10.03 11.84 17.11
N LYS A 60 -11.11 11.12 17.44
CA LYS A 60 -11.74 11.15 18.76
C LYS A 60 -10.84 10.49 19.83
N GLU A 61 -10.18 9.40 19.47
CA GLU A 61 -9.22 8.70 20.34
C GLU A 61 -7.99 9.57 20.60
N ASP A 62 -7.47 10.24 19.57
CA ASP A 62 -6.33 11.13 19.70
C ASP A 62 -6.63 12.30 20.65
N ARG A 63 -7.82 12.93 20.52
CA ARG A 63 -8.25 13.99 21.46
C ARG A 63 -8.36 13.49 22.89
N ARG A 64 -8.89 12.28 23.07
CA ARG A 64 -9.01 11.66 24.39
C ARG A 64 -7.64 11.38 25.00
N LEU A 65 -6.73 10.83 24.20
CA LEU A 65 -5.33 10.60 24.60
C LEU A 65 -4.68 11.90 25.07
N LEU A 66 -4.84 12.98 24.29
CA LEU A 66 -4.30 14.28 24.66
C LEU A 66 -4.89 14.82 25.96
N ASN A 67 -6.17 14.61 26.23
CA ASN A 67 -6.78 14.99 27.51
C ASN A 67 -6.22 14.16 28.68
N LEU A 68 -6.02 12.84 28.49
CA LEU A 68 -5.40 11.98 29.50
C LEU A 68 -3.97 12.42 29.83
N ILE A 69 -3.17 12.77 28.82
CA ILE A 69 -1.81 13.28 28.97
C ILE A 69 -1.80 14.67 29.65
N ARG A 70 -2.77 15.54 29.31
CA ARG A 70 -2.87 16.88 29.91
C ARG A 70 -3.23 16.82 31.38
N ASN A 71 -4.14 15.93 31.75
CA ASN A 71 -4.60 15.75 33.12
C ASN A 71 -3.50 15.14 34.01
N ASP A 72 -2.72 14.21 33.46
CA ASP A 72 -1.61 13.59 34.17
C ASP A 72 -0.42 13.36 33.23
N ARG A 73 0.56 14.26 33.33
CA ARG A 73 1.77 14.24 32.49
C ARG A 73 2.76 13.14 32.88
N GLY A 74 2.56 12.48 34.02
CA GLY A 74 3.42 11.41 34.52
C GLY A 74 3.05 10.02 33.98
N LYS A 75 1.90 9.88 33.31
CA LYS A 75 1.43 8.57 32.83
C LYS A 75 2.35 7.97 31.78
N SER A 76 2.72 6.72 32.00
CA SER A 76 3.44 5.89 31.04
C SER A 76 2.59 5.60 29.80
N SER A 77 3.22 5.44 28.65
CA SER A 77 2.53 5.01 27.42
C SER A 77 1.79 3.67 27.57
N ARG A 78 2.24 2.79 28.48
CA ARG A 78 1.52 1.55 28.81
C ARG A 78 0.21 1.82 29.55
N GLN A 79 0.23 2.75 30.50
CA GLN A 79 -0.95 3.13 31.28
C GLN A 79 -1.97 3.84 30.38
N LEU A 80 -1.51 4.80 29.56
CA LEU A 80 -2.35 5.50 28.60
C LEU A 80 -3.00 4.56 27.57
N ALA A 81 -2.24 3.59 27.05
CA ALA A 81 -2.78 2.57 26.16
C ALA A 81 -3.83 1.71 26.86
N SER A 82 -3.57 1.26 28.10
CA SER A 82 -4.54 0.48 28.88
C SER A 82 -5.84 1.25 29.10
N GLU A 83 -5.75 2.52 29.50
CA GLU A 83 -6.91 3.37 29.80
C GLU A 83 -7.73 3.66 28.52
N LEU A 84 -7.06 3.90 27.39
CA LEU A 84 -7.72 3.99 26.09
C LEU A 84 -8.41 2.68 25.70
N ASN A 85 -7.72 1.55 25.87
CA ASN A 85 -8.25 0.24 25.48
C ASN A 85 -9.47 -0.14 26.30
N SER A 86 -9.42 0.06 27.63
CA SER A 86 -10.56 -0.15 28.54
C SER A 86 -11.78 0.67 28.15
N SER A 87 -11.55 1.85 27.59
CA SER A 87 -12.62 2.81 27.33
C SER A 87 -13.22 2.78 25.93
N ASN A 88 -12.49 2.24 24.95
CA ASN A 88 -12.88 2.21 23.55
C ASN A 88 -13.04 0.78 23.01
N GLY A 89 -12.72 -0.25 23.80
CA GLY A 89 -12.81 -1.67 23.39
C GLY A 89 -11.85 -2.06 22.27
N LYS A 90 -10.84 -1.23 21.98
CA LYS A 90 -9.80 -1.50 20.98
C LYS A 90 -8.51 -1.88 21.67
N SER A 91 -7.72 -2.75 21.06
CA SER A 91 -6.38 -3.10 21.55
C SER A 91 -5.32 -2.24 20.85
N ILE A 92 -5.00 -1.09 21.45
CA ILE A 92 -3.94 -0.18 21.00
C ILE A 92 -2.64 -0.56 21.71
N SER A 93 -1.57 -0.73 20.94
CA SER A 93 -0.25 -1.00 21.51
C SER A 93 0.35 0.25 22.17
N PRO A 94 1.12 0.11 23.28
CA PRO A 94 1.85 1.24 23.87
C PRO A 94 2.81 1.94 22.91
N ARG A 95 3.30 1.22 21.89
CA ARG A 95 4.14 1.77 20.81
C ARG A 95 3.38 2.71 19.87
N THR A 96 2.07 2.59 19.79
CA THR A 96 1.20 3.50 19.03
C THR A 96 0.99 4.82 19.79
N VAL A 97 1.09 4.79 21.12
CA VAL A 97 0.87 5.96 21.99
C VAL A 97 2.15 6.79 22.20
N ARG A 98 3.32 6.15 22.16
CA ARG A 98 4.63 6.80 22.27
C ARG A 98 4.96 7.59 21.00
#